data_AF-A0A7C5BH41-F1
#
_entry.id   AF-A0A7C5BH41-F1
#
_cell.length_a   1.000
_cell.length_b   1.000
_cell.length_c   1.000
_cell.angle_alpha   90.00
_cell.angle_beta   90.00
_cell.angle_gamma   90.00
#
_symmetry.space_group_name_H-M   'P 1'
#
loop_
_entity.id
_entity.type
_entity.pdbx_description
1 polymer ?
#
loop_
_entity_poly.entity_id
_entity_poly.type
_entity_poly.pdbx_seq_one_letter_code
_entity_poly.pdbx_strand_id
1 'polypeptide(L)'
;NSREALREVELDEVEGADIVMVKPGLFYLDVVSRVRRMTKKPLAVYSVSAEYTMIKNAVDLALAQREIINEAIYAPFRAGADMLITYFAEFYAENF
;
A
#
# COMPACT_ATOMS: atom_id res chain seq x y z
N ASN A 1 -15.88 -0.75 0.04
CA ASN A 1 -16.75 -1.72 0.75
C ASN A 1 -15.88 -2.84 1.27
N SER A 2 -15.61 -2.92 2.57
CA SER A 2 -14.63 -3.89 3.10
C SER A 2 -15.10 -5.34 3.06
N ARG A 3 -16.42 -5.61 3.04
CA ARG A 3 -16.92 -6.99 2.92
C ARG A 3 -16.72 -7.54 1.51
N GLU A 4 -16.98 -6.71 0.51
CA GLU A 4 -16.79 -7.03 -0.90
C GLU A 4 -15.32 -7.21 -1.24
N ALA A 5 -14.43 -6.36 -0.73
CA ALA A 5 -12.98 -6.52 -0.93
C ALA A 5 -12.45 -7.89 -0.48
N LEU A 6 -12.95 -8.44 0.65
CA LEU A 6 -12.55 -9.77 1.11
C LEU A 6 -13.06 -10.88 0.18
N ARG A 7 -14.28 -10.70 -0.36
CA ARG A 7 -14.87 -11.64 -1.32
C ARG A 7 -14.12 -11.64 -2.65
N GLU A 8 -13.75 -10.48 -3.16
CA GLU A 8 -12.95 -10.37 -4.40
C GLU A 8 -11.59 -11.07 -4.25
N VAL A 9 -10.90 -10.86 -3.12
CA VAL A 9 -9.63 -11.55 -2.83
C VAL A 9 -9.81 -13.07 -2.77
N GLU A 10 -10.87 -13.57 -2.13
CA GLU A 10 -11.15 -15.01 -2.08
C GLU A 10 -11.41 -15.59 -3.49
N LEU A 11 -12.11 -14.84 -4.35
CA LEU A 11 -12.34 -15.23 -5.74
C LEU A 11 -11.02 -15.29 -6.54
N ASP A 12 -10.19 -14.26 -6.45
CA ASP A 12 -8.87 -14.22 -7.12
C ASP A 12 -8.00 -15.42 -6.69
N GLU A 13 -8.03 -15.80 -5.41
CA GLU A 13 -7.31 -16.97 -4.92
C GLU A 13 -7.83 -18.29 -5.50
N VAL A 14 -9.15 -18.44 -5.62
CA VAL A 14 -9.78 -19.61 -6.26
C VAL A 14 -9.44 -19.67 -7.75
N GLU A 15 -9.34 -18.51 -8.41
CA GLU A 15 -8.89 -18.39 -9.80
C GLU A 15 -7.38 -18.67 -9.98
N GLY A 16 -6.65 -18.83 -8.88
CA GLY A 16 -5.25 -19.27 -8.89
C GLY A 16 -4.24 -18.14 -8.78
N ALA A 17 -4.62 -16.96 -8.27
CA ALA A 17 -3.69 -15.88 -8.04
C ALA A 17 -2.53 -16.29 -7.11
N ASP A 18 -1.31 -15.98 -7.53
CA ASP A 18 -0.11 -16.17 -6.71
C ASP A 18 0.07 -15.04 -5.71
N ILE A 19 -0.35 -13.83 -6.06
CA ILE A 19 -0.24 -12.60 -5.28
C ILE A 19 -1.59 -11.87 -5.38
N VAL A 20 -2.10 -11.42 -4.25
CA VAL A 20 -3.30 -10.57 -4.19
C VAL A 20 -2.91 -9.12 -3.88
N MET A 21 -3.72 -8.15 -4.29
CA MET A 21 -3.37 -6.73 -4.16
C MET A 21 -4.52 -5.89 -3.62
N VAL A 22 -4.18 -4.93 -2.74
CA VAL A 22 -5.06 -3.80 -2.41
C VAL A 22 -4.58 -2.53 -3.10
N LYS A 23 -5.51 -1.84 -3.76
CA LYS A 23 -5.30 -0.56 -4.43
C LYS A 23 -6.56 0.29 -4.24
N PRO A 24 -6.48 1.58 -3.84
CA PRO A 24 -5.29 2.36 -3.46
C PRO A 24 -4.60 1.92 -2.15
N GLY A 25 -3.60 2.67 -1.70
CA GLY A 25 -2.72 2.29 -0.58
C GLY A 25 -3.08 3.00 0.73
N LEU A 26 -2.57 4.21 0.92
CA LEU A 26 -2.55 4.94 2.20
C LEU A 26 -3.94 5.05 2.88
N PHE A 27 -4.99 5.23 2.08
CA PHE A 27 -6.36 5.40 2.59
C PHE A 27 -7.15 4.10 2.74
N TYR A 28 -6.51 2.94 2.52
CA TYR A 28 -7.13 1.61 2.52
C TYR A 28 -6.38 0.61 3.42
N LEU A 29 -5.55 1.08 4.34
CA LEU A 29 -4.76 0.23 5.24
C LEU A 29 -5.62 -0.65 6.16
N ASP A 30 -6.87 -0.26 6.43
CA ASP A 30 -7.84 -1.09 7.13
C ASP A 30 -8.24 -2.33 6.29
N VAL A 31 -8.39 -2.17 4.97
CA VAL A 31 -8.64 -3.27 4.03
C VAL A 31 -7.41 -4.17 3.95
N VAL A 32 -6.21 -3.61 3.81
CA VAL A 32 -4.94 -4.38 3.84
C VAL A 32 -4.86 -5.26 5.08
N SER A 33 -5.16 -4.69 6.25
CA SER A 33 -5.12 -5.41 7.52
C SER A 33 -6.20 -6.49 7.65
N ARG A 34 -7.35 -6.33 7.00
CA ARG A 34 -8.40 -7.38 6.96
C ARG A 34 -8.01 -8.49 5.98
N VAL A 35 -7.52 -8.14 4.79
CA VAL A 35 -7.05 -9.10 3.80
C VAL A 35 -5.91 -9.93 4.37
N ARG A 36 -4.91 -9.32 5.01
CA ARG A 36 -3.80 -10.05 5.63
C ARG A 36 -4.26 -11.12 6.63
N ARG A 37 -5.36 -10.87 7.36
CA ARG A 37 -5.93 -11.81 8.33
C ARG A 37 -6.65 -13.00 7.70
N MET A 38 -7.05 -12.92 6.44
CA MET A 38 -7.76 -14.01 5.74
C MET A 38 -6.88 -14.79 4.77
N THR A 39 -5.96 -14.11 4.07
CA THR A 39 -5.08 -14.76 3.09
C THR A 39 -3.78 -15.24 3.71
N LYS A 40 -3.20 -16.30 3.15
CA LYS A 40 -1.80 -16.71 3.36
C LYS A 40 -0.90 -16.41 2.15
N LYS A 41 -1.47 -15.96 1.03
CA LYS A 41 -0.72 -15.55 -0.15
C LYS A 41 0.06 -14.25 0.15
N PRO A 42 1.11 -13.96 -0.64
CA PRO A 42 1.72 -12.64 -0.65
C PRO A 42 0.70 -11.54 -0.95
N LEU A 43 0.75 -10.46 -0.17
CA LEU A 43 -0.14 -9.31 -0.27
C LEU A 43 0.64 -8.08 -0.77
N ALA A 44 0.32 -7.61 -1.97
CA ALA A 44 0.83 -6.37 -2.51
C ALA A 44 -0.08 -5.19 -2.15
N VAL A 45 0.51 -4.00 -2.01
CA VAL A 45 -0.21 -2.73 -1.93
C VAL A 45 0.33 -1.78 -2.98
N TYR A 46 -0.56 -1.02 -3.62
CA TYR A 46 -0.15 0.04 -4.55
C TYR A 46 -0.44 1.44 -3.99
N SER A 47 0.64 2.17 -3.65
CA SER A 47 0.61 3.60 -3.36
C SER A 47 0.43 4.38 -4.67
N VAL A 48 -0.80 4.78 -4.96
CA VAL A 48 -1.17 5.34 -6.27
C VAL A 48 -0.62 6.75 -6.50
N SER A 49 -0.69 7.21 -7.75
CA SER A 49 -0.13 8.50 -8.18
C SER A 49 -0.67 9.70 -7.40
N ALA A 50 -1.95 9.69 -7.02
CA ALA A 50 -2.53 10.77 -6.21
C ALA A 50 -1.93 10.84 -4.81
N GLU A 51 -1.64 9.68 -4.18
CA GLU A 51 -1.00 9.61 -2.86
C GLU A 51 0.45 10.12 -2.95
N TYR A 52 1.18 9.73 -3.99
CA TYR A 52 2.51 10.26 -4.28
C TYR A 52 2.50 11.79 -4.44
N THR A 53 1.66 12.32 -5.33
CA THR A 53 1.60 13.76 -5.60
C THR A 53 1.22 14.56 -4.36
N MET A 54 0.28 14.05 -3.55
CA MET A 54 -0.13 14.69 -2.31
C MET A 54 1.06 14.83 -1.34
N ILE A 55 1.80 13.75 -1.11
CA ILE A 55 2.96 13.76 -0.20
C ILE A 55 4.10 14.60 -0.77
N LYS A 56 4.44 14.40 -2.05
CA LYS A 56 5.50 15.13 -2.73
C LYS A 56 5.27 16.63 -2.65
N ASN A 57 4.06 17.09 -2.97
CA ASN A 57 3.73 18.51 -2.93
C ASN A 57 3.79 19.08 -1.50
N ALA A 58 3.36 18.31 -0.50
CA ALA A 58 3.46 18.74 0.89
C ALA A 58 4.92 18.95 1.33
N VAL A 59 5.83 18.07 0.90
CA VAL A 59 7.27 18.21 1.16
C VAL A 59 7.87 19.39 0.36
N ASP A 60 7.58 19.48 -0.93
CA ASP A 60 8.10 20.54 -1.82
C ASP A 60 7.67 21.94 -1.36
N LEU A 61 6.47 22.08 -0.81
CA LEU A 61 5.93 23.34 -0.27
C LEU A 61 6.29 23.58 1.20
N ALA A 62 7.14 22.73 1.80
CA ALA A 62 7.51 22.77 3.22
C ALA A 62 6.31 22.74 4.19
N LEU A 63 5.20 22.11 3.78
CA LEU A 63 4.03 21.85 4.61
C LEU A 63 4.18 20.57 5.46
N ALA A 64 5.07 19.68 5.02
CA ALA A 64 5.47 18.48 5.75
C ALA A 64 7.00 18.29 5.66
N GLN A 65 7.58 17.65 6.68
CA GLN A 65 8.98 17.28 6.64
C GLN A 65 9.18 16.04 5.76
N ARG A 66 10.39 15.86 5.21
CA ARG A 66 10.71 14.82 4.22
C ARG A 66 10.51 13.39 4.77
N GLU A 67 10.59 13.22 6.07
CA GLU A 67 10.41 11.97 6.82
C GLU A 67 9.01 11.36 6.64
N ILE A 68 8.00 12.16 6.25
CA ILE A 68 6.65 11.66 5.95
C ILE A 68 6.65 10.63 4.80
N ILE A 69 7.64 10.70 3.89
CA ILE A 69 7.80 9.73 2.81
C ILE A 69 8.10 8.34 3.38
N ASN A 70 8.97 8.26 4.41
CA ASN A 70 9.29 7.01 5.08
C ASN A 70 8.06 6.45 5.81
N GLU A 71 7.27 7.31 6.48
CA GLU A 71 6.04 6.88 7.12
C GLU A 71 5.02 6.32 6.12
N ALA A 72 4.86 6.97 4.96
CA ALA A 72 4.00 6.50 3.88
C ALA A 72 4.46 5.16 3.29
N ILE A 73 5.77 4.90 3.25
CA ILE A 73 6.34 3.62 2.83
C ILE A 73 6.12 2.53 3.88
N TYR A 74 6.33 2.83 5.16
CA TYR A 74 6.24 1.82 6.23
C TYR A 74 4.81 1.47 6.65
N ALA A 75 3.86 2.38 6.48
CA ALA A 75 2.48 2.15 6.90
C ALA A 75 1.80 0.94 6.23
N PRO A 76 1.95 0.70 4.90
CA PRO A 76 1.50 -0.54 4.24
C PRO A 76 2.08 -1.82 4.84
N PHE A 77 3.40 -1.86 5.11
CA PHE A 77 4.04 -3.03 5.71
C PHE A 77 3.52 -3.28 7.13
N ARG A 78 3.34 -2.21 7.92
CA ARG A 78 2.70 -2.30 9.26
C ARG A 78 1.26 -2.84 9.18
N ALA A 79 0.51 -2.48 8.13
CA ALA A 79 -0.85 -2.98 7.93
C ALA A 79 -0.89 -4.45 7.50
N GLY A 80 0.22 -5.01 7.00
CA GLY A 80 0.36 -6.42 6.63
C GLY A 80 0.73 -6.67 5.17
N ALA A 81 1.12 -5.64 4.41
CA ALA A 81 1.64 -5.84 3.06
C ALA A 81 3.00 -6.56 3.10
N ASP A 82 3.23 -7.46 2.15
CA ASP A 82 4.53 -8.08 1.89
C ASP A 82 5.31 -7.29 0.81
N MET A 83 4.60 -6.57 -0.05
CA MET A 83 5.16 -5.79 -1.16
C MET A 83 4.48 -4.44 -1.27
N LEU A 84 5.26 -3.40 -1.60
CA LEU A 84 4.76 -2.07 -1.89
C LEU A 84 5.19 -1.64 -3.29
N ILE A 85 4.21 -1.34 -4.14
CA ILE A 85 4.43 -0.63 -5.40
C ILE A 85 4.28 0.86 -5.08
N THR A 86 5.30 1.66 -5.35
CA THR A 86 5.29 3.11 -5.05
C THR A 86 6.24 3.87 -5.96
N TYR A 87 5.87 5.11 -6.28
CA TYR A 87 6.72 6.07 -7.00
C TYR A 87 7.88 6.59 -6.13
N PHE A 88 7.82 6.41 -4.81
CA PHE A 88 8.94 6.73 -3.91
C PHE A 88 10.00 5.60 -3.83
N ALA A 89 9.92 4.56 -4.66
CA ALA A 89 10.84 3.43 -4.58
C ALA A 89 12.29 3.83 -4.87
N GLU A 90 12.53 4.61 -5.92
CA GLU A 90 13.86 5.12 -6.27
C GLU A 90 14.40 6.03 -5.16
N PHE A 91 13.58 7.00 -4.72
CA PHE A 91 13.90 7.86 -3.59
C PHE A 91 14.33 7.06 -2.35
N TYR A 92 13.58 6.02 -2.00
CA TYR A 92 13.88 5.19 -0.84
C TYR A 92 15.20 4.45 -1.02
N ALA A 93 15.44 3.86 -2.19
CA ALA A 93 16.68 3.13 -2.49
C ALA A 93 17.93 4.02 -2.40
N GLU A 94 17.82 5.30 -2.74
CA GLU A 94 18.92 6.27 -2.68
C GLU A 94 19.18 6.86 -1.29
N ASN A 95 18.17 6.83 -0.41
CA ASN A 95 18.21 7.51 0.89
C ASN A 95 18.10 6.52 2.07
N PHE A 96 18.35 5.23 1.80
CA PHE A 96 18.38 4.16 2.81
C PHE A 96 19.72 4.12 3.55
#